data_AF-A0AAP9Y510-F1
#
_entry.id   AF-A0AAP9Y510-F1
#
_cell.length_a   1.000
_cell.length_b   1.000
_cell.length_c   1.000
_cell.angle_alpha   90.00
_cell.angle_beta   90.00
_cell.angle_gamma   90.00
#
_symmetry.space_group_name_H-M   'P 1'
#
loop_
_entity.id
_entity.type
_entity.pdbx_description
1 polymer ?
#
loop_
_entity_poly.entity_id
_entity_poly.type
_entity_poly.pdbx_seq_one_letter_code
_entity_poly.pdbx_strand_id
1 'polypeptide(L)'
;MGYGSNQGVRDEEESHRERLAEEIATGAARLVAAGDMTRSDAIRAVTEWHREETAASGDVTGTRSIENKFPSPSTAAPEAQVIAIASEMLDNARDAADTL
;
A
#
# COMPACT_ATOMS: atom_id res chain seq x y z
N MET A 1 -4.01 33.12 -23.06
CA MET A 1 -3.71 32.36 -21.83
C MET A 1 -4.77 31.30 -21.65
N GLY A 2 -4.45 30.05 -22.00
CA GLY A 2 -5.31 28.88 -21.74
C GLY A 2 -4.47 27.85 -21.03
N TYR A 3 -4.80 27.54 -19.78
CA TYR A 3 -4.07 26.62 -18.91
C TYR A 3 -4.17 25.19 -19.44
N GLY A 4 -3.13 24.72 -20.11
CA GLY A 4 -2.94 23.33 -20.50
C GLY A 4 -2.18 22.52 -19.45
N SER A 5 -2.60 22.57 -18.19
CA SER A 5 -1.85 21.97 -17.06
C SER A 5 -2.60 20.86 -16.30
N ASN A 6 -3.87 20.56 -16.63
CA ASN A 6 -4.63 19.53 -15.91
C ASN A 6 -4.40 18.10 -16.41
N GLN A 7 -3.64 17.91 -17.50
CA GLN A 7 -3.38 16.56 -18.04
C GLN A 7 -2.17 15.91 -17.36
N GLY A 8 -1.10 16.67 -17.04
CA GLY A 8 0.08 16.13 -16.36
C GLY A 8 -0.17 15.70 -14.91
N VAL A 9 -1.01 16.44 -14.18
CA VAL A 9 -1.35 16.11 -12.78
C VAL A 9 -2.17 14.81 -12.69
N ARG A 10 -3.08 14.57 -13.65
CA ARG A 10 -3.90 13.35 -13.68
C ARG A 10 -3.08 12.08 -13.98
N ASP A 11 -2.15 12.15 -14.92
CA ASP A 11 -1.22 11.04 -15.23
C ASP A 11 -0.29 10.72 -14.03
N GLU A 12 0.17 11.75 -13.31
CA GLU A 12 0.96 11.58 -12.07
C GLU A 12 0.13 10.99 -10.92
N GLU A 13 -1.10 11.45 -10.73
CA GLU A 13 -2.02 10.92 -9.70
C GLU A 13 -2.45 9.46 -10.00
N GLU A 14 -2.67 9.11 -11.27
CA GLU A 14 -2.99 7.74 -11.70
C GLU A 14 -1.79 6.81 -11.51
N SER A 15 -0.59 7.25 -11.90
CA SER A 15 0.66 6.50 -11.65
C SER A 15 0.97 6.34 -10.16
N HIS A 16 0.62 7.33 -9.34
CA HIS A 16 0.79 7.27 -7.89
C HIS A 16 -0.17 6.26 -7.24
N ARG A 17 -1.45 6.25 -7.65
CA ARG A 17 -2.43 5.27 -7.16
C ARG A 17 -2.10 3.84 -7.58
N GLU A 18 -1.66 3.65 -8.82
CA GLU A 18 -1.22 2.33 -9.30
C GLU A 18 -0.02 1.80 -8.49
N ARG A 19 1.01 2.63 -8.27
CA ARG A 19 2.15 2.25 -7.42
C ARG A 19 1.74 1.94 -5.99
N LEU A 20 0.84 2.73 -5.42
CA LEU A 20 0.33 2.52 -4.06
C LEU A 20 -0.43 1.18 -3.96
N ALA A 21 -1.25 0.86 -4.97
CA ALA A 21 -1.93 -0.42 -5.05
C ALA A 21 -0.95 -1.60 -5.15
N GLU A 22 0.12 -1.47 -5.94
CA GLU A 22 1.18 -2.49 -6.04
C GLU A 22 1.93 -2.68 -4.70
N GLU A 23 2.23 -1.60 -3.99
CA GLU A 23 2.87 -1.64 -2.67
C GLU A 23 1.96 -2.31 -1.64
N ILE A 24 0.68 -1.95 -1.61
CA ILE A 24 -0.33 -2.57 -0.73
C ILE A 24 -0.47 -4.06 -1.05
N ALA A 25 -0.61 -4.42 -2.33
CA ALA A 25 -0.74 -5.82 -2.76
C ALA A 25 0.49 -6.64 -2.38
N THR A 26 1.70 -6.10 -2.60
CA THR A 26 2.96 -6.80 -2.29
C THR A 26 3.16 -6.97 -0.78
N GLY A 27 2.88 -5.94 0.01
CA GLY A 27 2.94 -6.00 1.47
C GLY A 27 1.95 -7.00 2.04
N ALA A 28 0.70 -6.95 1.58
CA ALA A 28 -0.35 -7.86 2.01
C ALA A 28 -0.04 -9.30 1.59
N ALA A 29 0.46 -9.51 0.38
CA ALA A 29 0.84 -10.83 -0.12
C ALA A 29 1.94 -11.49 0.72
N ARG A 30 2.89 -10.71 1.25
CA ARG A 30 3.92 -11.24 2.16
C ARG A 30 3.33 -11.77 3.46
N LEU A 31 2.39 -11.03 4.06
CA LEU A 31 1.70 -11.43 5.30
C LEU A 31 0.83 -12.67 5.10
N VAL A 32 0.12 -12.72 3.96
CA VAL A 32 -0.71 -13.89 3.59
C VAL A 32 0.17 -15.10 3.29
N ALA A 33 1.28 -14.93 2.57
CA ALA A 33 2.19 -16.01 2.24
C ALA A 33 2.91 -16.56 3.48
N ALA A 34 3.19 -15.71 4.47
CA ALA A 34 3.69 -16.12 5.79
C ALA A 34 2.62 -16.80 6.66
N GLY A 35 1.34 -16.70 6.28
CA GLY A 35 0.21 -17.26 7.03
C GLY A 35 -0.20 -16.44 8.26
N ASP A 36 0.27 -15.19 8.37
CA ASP A 36 0.03 -14.34 9.54
C ASP A 36 -1.40 -13.78 9.57
N MET A 37 -1.97 -13.52 8.39
CA MET A 37 -3.26 -12.85 8.24
C MET A 37 -4.03 -13.38 7.03
N THR A 38 -5.34 -13.19 7.04
CA THR A 38 -6.17 -13.44 5.85
C THR A 38 -5.92 -12.36 4.79
N ARG A 39 -6.29 -12.62 3.52
CA ARG A 39 -6.12 -11.66 2.42
C ARG A 39 -6.74 -10.29 2.72
N SER A 40 -7.97 -10.27 3.25
CA SER A 40 -8.68 -9.04 3.60
C SER A 40 -8.04 -8.31 4.79
N ASP A 41 -7.62 -9.05 5.81
CA ASP A 41 -6.96 -8.46 6.97
C ASP A 41 -5.59 -7.87 6.62
N ALA A 42 -4.84 -8.55 5.75
CA ALA A 42 -3.53 -8.11 5.28
C ALA A 42 -3.64 -6.83 4.45
N ILE A 43 -4.61 -6.73 3.52
CA ILE A 43 -4.85 -5.49 2.77
C ILE A 43 -5.18 -4.36 3.73
N ARG A 44 -6.14 -4.57 4.65
CA ARG A 44 -6.52 -3.56 5.63
C ARG A 44 -5.35 -3.06 6.46
N ALA A 45 -4.52 -3.97 6.98
CA ALA A 45 -3.36 -3.63 7.81
C ALA A 45 -2.35 -2.76 7.05
N VAL A 46 -2.05 -3.10 5.80
CA VAL A 46 -1.10 -2.34 4.97
C VAL A 46 -1.70 -0.99 4.54
N THR A 47 -2.99 -0.94 4.19
CA THR A 47 -3.70 0.31 3.90
C THR A 47 -3.74 1.25 5.11
N GLU A 48 -3.99 0.73 6.31
CA GLU A 48 -3.99 1.50 7.55
C GLU A 48 -2.60 2.07 7.85
N TRP A 49 -1.55 1.26 7.67
CA TRP A 49 -0.17 1.73 7.78
C TRP A 49 0.12 2.91 6.83
N HIS A 50 -0.32 2.85 5.56
CA HIS A 50 -0.17 3.97 4.63
C HIS A 50 -0.95 5.22 5.07
N ARG A 51 -2.17 5.08 5.63
CA ARG A 51 -2.92 6.22 6.20
C ARG A 51 -2.14 6.88 7.33
N GLU A 52 -1.58 6.06 8.21
CA GLU A 52 -0.79 6.52 9.35
C GLU A 52 0.51 7.18 8.90
N GLU A 53 1.18 6.68 7.86
CA GLU A 53 2.36 7.31 7.25
C GLU A 53 2.02 8.69 6.68
N THR A 54 0.91 8.82 5.95
CA THR A 54 0.45 10.12 5.44
C THR A 54 0.16 11.10 6.59
N ALA A 55 -0.44 10.62 7.67
CA ALA A 55 -0.70 11.42 8.87
C ALA A 55 0.59 11.77 9.64
N ALA A 56 1.60 10.91 9.60
CA ALA A 56 2.90 11.12 10.23
C ALA A 56 3.77 12.11 9.45
N SER A 57 3.64 12.18 8.13
CA SER A 57 4.30 13.21 7.30
C SER A 57 3.94 14.65 7.71
N GLY A 58 2.76 14.85 8.30
CA GLY A 58 2.32 16.12 8.89
C GLY A 58 2.75 16.34 10.36
N ASP A 59 3.36 15.34 11.01
CA ASP A 59 3.79 15.42 12.41
C ASP A 59 5.21 15.99 12.52
N VAL A 60 5.30 17.29 12.81
CA VAL A 60 6.55 18.02 13.05
C VAL A 60 7.41 17.44 14.18
N THR A 61 6.85 16.59 15.04
CA THR A 61 7.61 15.94 16.12
C THR A 61 8.25 14.61 15.68
N GLY A 62 7.84 14.05 14.53
CA GLY A 62 8.33 12.78 14.00
C GLY A 62 7.98 11.55 14.84
N THR A 63 7.18 11.72 15.90
CA THR A 63 6.90 10.66 16.87
C THR A 63 5.99 9.59 16.28
N ARG A 64 5.03 9.98 15.42
CA ARG A 64 4.10 9.06 14.76
C ARG A 64 4.78 8.06 13.82
N SER A 65 5.85 8.45 13.12
CA SER A 65 6.60 7.52 12.26
C SER A 65 7.36 6.43 13.05
N ILE A 66 7.68 6.68 14.33
CA ILE A 66 8.37 5.70 15.18
C ILE A 66 7.39 4.63 15.69
N GLU A 67 6.13 5.03 15.91
CA GLU A 67 5.07 4.14 16.38
C GLU A 67 4.44 3.34 15.21
N ASN A 68 4.42 3.91 14.01
CA ASN A 68 3.86 3.29 12.82
C ASN A 68 4.80 2.25 12.18
N LYS A 69 4.85 1.06 12.76
CA LYS A 69 5.68 -0.03 12.25
C LYS A 69 4.99 -0.76 11.10
N PHE A 70 5.68 -0.86 9.97
CA PHE A 70 5.21 -1.65 8.85
C PHE A 70 4.94 -3.10 9.30
N PRO A 71 3.77 -3.67 8.98
CA PRO A 71 3.47 -5.06 9.34
C PRO A 71 4.46 -5.99 8.61
N SER A 72 5.39 -6.54 9.37
CA SER A 72 6.42 -7.45 8.84
C SER A 72 5.93 -8.90 8.94
N PRO A 73 6.12 -9.72 7.88
CA PRO A 73 5.80 -11.13 7.94
C PRO A 73 6.66 -11.86 8.98
N SER A 74 6.08 -12.86 9.63
CA SER A 74 6.75 -13.70 10.64
C SER A 74 7.79 -14.64 10.01
N THR A 75 7.59 -15.00 8.74
CA THR A 75 8.46 -15.89 7.98
C THR A 75 8.67 -15.39 6.55
N ALA A 76 9.85 -15.67 6.00
CA ALA A 76 10.13 -15.36 4.61
C ALA A 76 9.40 -16.36 3.69
N ALA A 77 8.51 -15.83 2.84
CA ALA A 77 7.88 -16.61 1.79
C ALA A 77 8.69 -16.54 0.47
N PRO A 78 8.63 -17.58 -0.38
CA PRO A 78 9.22 -17.54 -1.71
C PRO A 78 8.69 -16.36 -2.53
N GLU A 79 9.58 -15.63 -3.20
CA GLU A 79 9.22 -14.44 -3.99
C GLU A 79 8.17 -14.75 -5.06
N ALA A 80 8.29 -15.89 -5.75
CA ALA A 80 7.31 -16.32 -6.74
C ALA A 80 5.89 -16.52 -6.15
N GLN A 81 5.80 -16.99 -4.90
CA GLN A 81 4.51 -17.14 -4.21
C GLN A 81 3.93 -15.78 -3.82
N VAL A 82 4.79 -14.86 -3.35
CA VAL A 82 4.38 -13.48 -3.04
C VAL A 82 3.87 -12.77 -4.30
N ILE A 83 4.57 -12.89 -5.43
CA ILE A 83 4.15 -12.28 -6.69
C ILE A 83 2.81 -12.85 -7.16
N ALA A 84 2.62 -14.17 -7.09
CA ALA A 84 1.36 -14.80 -7.48
C ALA A 84 0.18 -14.29 -6.62
N ILE A 85 0.37 -14.26 -5.29
CA ILE A 85 -0.66 -13.78 -4.35
C ILE A 85 -0.91 -12.27 -4.53
N ALA A 86 0.13 -11.47 -4.75
CA ALA A 86 0.01 -10.04 -4.99
C ALA A 86 -0.80 -9.75 -6.25
N SER A 87 -0.53 -10.46 -7.35
CA SER A 87 -1.31 -10.36 -8.59
C SER A 87 -2.78 -10.73 -8.39
N GLU A 88 -3.09 -11.76 -7.59
CA GLU A 88 -4.49 -12.10 -7.25
C GLU A 88 -5.18 -11.03 -6.40
N MET A 89 -4.41 -10.31 -5.58
CA MET A 89 -4.91 -9.31 -4.63
C MET A 89 -4.91 -7.89 -5.19
N LEU A 90 -4.33 -7.66 -6.37
CA LEU A 90 -4.11 -6.34 -6.93
C LEU A 90 -5.41 -5.54 -7.11
N ASP A 91 -6.48 -6.16 -7.59
CA ASP A 91 -7.76 -5.46 -7.76
C ASP A 91 -8.34 -5.00 -6.42
N ASN A 92 -8.28 -5.84 -5.38
CA ASN A 92 -8.71 -5.44 -4.04
C ASN A 92 -7.78 -4.36 -3.44
N ALA A 93 -6.49 -4.37 -3.79
CA ALA A 93 -5.54 -3.36 -3.36
C ALA A 93 -5.77 -2.01 -4.07
N ARG A 94 -6.19 -2.03 -5.34
CA ARG A 94 -6.62 -0.83 -6.09
C ARG A 94 -7.83 -0.17 -5.43
N ASP A 95 -8.86 -0.96 -5.09
CA ASP A 95 -10.02 -0.47 -4.36
C ASP A 95 -9.61 0.17 -3.02
N ALA A 96 -8.67 -0.44 -2.31
CA ALA A 96 -8.17 0.09 -1.05
C ALA A 96 -7.36 1.39 -1.26
N ALA A 97 -6.51 1.45 -2.28
CA ALA A 97 -5.72 2.63 -2.64
C ALA A 97 -6.59 3.83 -3.03
N ASP A 98 -7.74 3.62 -3.68
CA ASP A 98 -8.70 4.68 -3.99
C ASP A 98 -9.37 5.29 -2.74
N THR A 99 -9.25 4.64 -1.58
CA THR A 99 -9.77 5.15 -0.30
C THR A 99 -8.72 5.86 0.57
N LEU A 100 -7.51 6.05 0.05
CA LEU A 100 -6.40 6.77 0.71
C LEU A 100 -6.32 8.22 0.22
#